data_AF-A0A1G0GPA6-F1
#
_entry.id   AF-A0A1G0GPA6-F1
#
_cell.length_a   1.000
_cell.length_b   1.000
_cell.length_c   1.000
_cell.angle_alpha   90.00
_cell.angle_beta   90.00
_cell.angle_gamma   90.00
#
_symmetry.space_group_name_H-M   'P 1'
#
loop_
_entity.id
_entity.type
_entity.pdbx_description
1 polymer ?
#
loop_
_entity_poly.entity_id
_entity_poly.type
_entity_poly.pdbx_seq_one_letter_code
_entity_poly.pdbx_strand_id
1 'polypeptide(L)'
;MAKNKHEYKQMGFTLIEVLIALLIIAIALAAVIKTTNDSVQATIHVRNTMSAHWVAMNIVSEMQTGQLKPPASDSTIHGKSIMLNQTFSWTASQDSNFKLIGSRRVNVRVYLKNKLINSVSGLIQ
;
A
#
# COMPACT_ATOMS: atom_id res chain seq x y z
N MET A 1 42.78 -56.50 -37.86
CA MET A 1 41.43 -56.20 -37.33
C MET A 1 41.43 -54.76 -36.81
N ALA A 2 41.14 -53.79 -37.68
CA ALA A 2 41.18 -52.37 -37.33
C ALA A 2 39.82 -51.93 -36.77
N LYS A 3 39.81 -51.44 -35.53
CA LYS A 3 38.63 -50.94 -34.82
C LYS A 3 38.36 -49.52 -35.31
N ASN A 4 37.31 -49.32 -36.10
CA ASN A 4 36.85 -47.98 -36.50
C ASN A 4 36.31 -47.26 -35.26
N LYS A 5 37.06 -46.26 -34.78
CA LYS A 5 36.57 -45.32 -33.77
C LYS A 5 35.68 -44.32 -34.49
N HIS A 6 34.39 -44.30 -34.18
CA HIS A 6 33.51 -43.22 -34.60
C HIS A 6 33.91 -41.96 -33.82
N GLU A 7 34.63 -41.05 -34.49
CA GLU A 7 34.86 -39.70 -33.96
C GLU A 7 33.52 -38.96 -33.96
N TYR A 8 32.99 -38.68 -32.77
CA TYR A 8 31.86 -37.78 -32.60
C TYR A 8 32.31 -36.37 -32.98
N LYS A 9 31.92 -35.92 -34.18
CA LYS A 9 32.21 -34.59 -34.69
C LYS A 9 31.56 -33.56 -33.76
N GLN A 10 32.37 -32.75 -33.07
CA GLN A 10 31.87 -31.66 -32.25
C GLN A 10 31.18 -30.63 -33.15
N MET A 11 29.85 -30.57 -33.08
CA MET A 11 29.05 -29.54 -33.73
C MET A 11 29.11 -28.30 -32.84
N GLY A 12 29.62 -27.18 -33.39
CA GLY A 12 29.63 -25.89 -32.68
C GLY A 12 28.21 -25.36 -32.48
N PHE A 13 28.05 -24.46 -31.50
CA PHE A 13 26.78 -23.78 -31.25
C PHE A 13 26.33 -22.97 -32.48
N THR A 14 25.04 -23.08 -32.81
CA THR A 14 24.45 -22.31 -33.90
C THR A 14 24.11 -20.89 -33.43
N LEU A 15 24.09 -19.92 -34.36
CA LEU A 15 23.69 -18.53 -34.06
C LEU A 15 22.27 -18.47 -33.46
N ILE A 16 21.35 -19.30 -33.97
CA ILE A 16 19.97 -19.34 -33.49
C ILE A 16 19.89 -19.81 -32.03
N GLU A 17 20.77 -20.72 -31.60
CA GLU A 17 20.77 -21.27 -30.25
C GLU A 17 21.22 -20.22 -29.21
N VAL A 18 22.24 -19.43 -29.55
CA VAL A 18 22.67 -18.29 -28.72
C VAL A 18 21.57 -17.22 -28.66
N LEU A 19 20.89 -16.94 -29.77
CA LEU A 19 19.77 -16.00 -29.79
C LEU A 19 18.59 -16.47 -28.92
N ILE A 20 18.25 -17.76 -29.00
CA ILE A 20 17.20 -18.36 -28.17
C ILE A 20 17.61 -18.31 -26.69
N ALA A 21 18.86 -18.65 -26.37
CA ALA A 21 19.37 -18.58 -25.00
C ALA A 21 19.26 -17.16 -24.44
N LEU A 22 19.69 -16.15 -25.21
CA LEU A 22 19.56 -14.74 -24.83
C LEU A 22 18.10 -14.31 -24.66
N LEU A 23 17.20 -14.76 -25.54
CA LEU A 23 15.78 -14.47 -25.44
C LEU A 23 15.18 -15.02 -24.14
N ILE A 24 15.50 -16.27 -23.79
CA ILE A 24 15.04 -16.91 -22.55
C ILE A 24 15.56 -16.12 -21.33
N ILE A 25 16.84 -15.75 -21.33
CA ILE A 25 17.45 -14.95 -20.25
C ILE A 25 16.77 -13.58 -20.15
N ALA A 26 16.53 -12.91 -21.27
CA ALA A 26 15.87 -11.61 -21.29
C ALA A 26 14.46 -11.67 -20.67
N ILE A 27 13.68 -12.70 -21.01
CA ILE A 27 12.35 -12.93 -20.44
C ILE A 27 12.43 -13.20 -18.94
N ALA A 28 13.38 -14.04 -18.51
CA ALA A 28 13.58 -14.35 -17.09
C ALA A 28 13.93 -13.10 -16.28
N LEU A 29 14.85 -12.26 -16.78
CA LEU A 29 15.22 -11.00 -16.13
C LEU A 29 14.04 -10.01 -16.10
N ALA A 30 13.27 -9.91 -17.18
CA ALA A 30 12.06 -9.07 -17.20
C ALA A 30 11.05 -9.51 -16.14
N ALA A 31 10.86 -10.82 -15.96
CA ALA A 31 9.99 -11.35 -14.91
C ALA A 31 10.51 -10.99 -13.51
N VAL A 32 11.81 -11.12 -13.25
CA VAL A 32 12.43 -10.75 -11.96
C VAL A 32 12.24 -9.26 -11.65
N ILE A 33 12.48 -8.39 -12.64
CA ILE A 33 12.28 -6.94 -12.49
C ILE A 33 10.82 -6.65 -12.15
N LYS A 34 9.88 -7.28 -12.85
CA LYS A 34 8.45 -7.12 -12.59
C LYS A 34 8.09 -7.53 -11.15
N THR A 35 8.50 -8.73 -10.73
CA THR A 35 8.22 -9.22 -9.36
C THR A 35 8.84 -8.32 -8.28
N THR A 36 10.03 -7.78 -8.54
CA THR A 36 10.68 -6.83 -7.63
C THR A 36 9.88 -5.53 -7.52
N ASN A 37 9.42 -4.98 -8.64
CA ASN A 37 8.58 -3.79 -8.67
C ASN A 37 7.25 -4.03 -7.95
N ASP A 38 6.60 -5.18 -8.19
CA ASP A 38 5.36 -5.56 -7.52
C ASP A 38 5.54 -5.62 -6.00
N SER A 39 6.68 -6.16 -5.53
CA SER A 39 7.03 -6.22 -4.11
C SER A 39 7.23 -4.84 -3.48
N VAL A 40 7.87 -3.92 -4.20
CA VAL A 40 8.03 -2.51 -3.78
C VAL A 40 6.67 -1.84 -3.67
N GLN A 41 5.78 -2.02 -4.65
CA GLN A 41 4.44 -1.43 -4.63
C GLN A 41 3.58 -1.98 -3.48
N ALA A 42 3.64 -3.29 -3.22
CA ALA A 42 2.98 -3.91 -2.09
C ALA A 42 3.44 -3.30 -0.76
N THR A 43 4.76 -3.11 -0.60
CA THR A 43 5.35 -2.49 0.60
C THR A 43 4.89 -1.04 0.78
N ILE A 44 4.86 -0.25 -0.30
CA ILE A 44 4.36 1.13 -0.27
C ILE A 44 2.89 1.16 0.14
N HIS A 45 2.08 0.23 -0.39
CA HIS A 45 0.67 0.16 -0.06
C HIS A 45 0.45 -0.11 1.44
N VAL A 46 1.11 -1.13 1.99
CA VAL A 46 1.04 -1.46 3.42
C VAL A 46 1.50 -0.27 4.28
N ARG A 47 2.61 0.37 3.90
CA ARG A 47 3.13 1.56 4.59
C ARG A 47 2.11 2.70 4.60
N ASN A 48 1.49 3.02 3.45
CA ASN A 48 0.52 4.11 3.37
C ASN A 48 -0.74 3.83 4.21
N THR A 49 -1.22 2.58 4.19
CA THR A 49 -2.38 2.16 5.00
C THR A 49 -2.08 2.24 6.50
N MET A 50 -0.90 1.78 6.91
CA MET A 50 -0.41 1.91 8.29
C MET A 50 -0.31 3.38 8.69
N SER A 51 0.37 4.24 7.91
CA SER A 51 0.46 5.68 8.17
C SER A 51 -0.91 6.34 8.34
N ALA A 52 -1.84 6.04 7.43
CA ALA A 52 -3.20 6.59 7.48
C ALA A 52 -3.96 6.11 8.73
N HIS A 53 -3.71 4.86 9.17
CA HIS A 53 -4.27 4.33 10.40
C HIS A 53 -3.77 5.09 11.63
N TRP A 54 -2.46 5.31 11.75
CA TRP A 54 -1.87 6.09 12.85
C TRP A 54 -2.37 7.53 12.86
N VAL A 55 -2.52 8.15 11.68
CA VAL A 55 -3.14 9.48 11.58
C VAL A 55 -4.57 9.45 12.12
N ALA A 56 -5.40 8.49 11.69
CA ALA A 56 -6.78 8.39 12.16
C ALA A 56 -6.85 8.17 13.68
N MET A 57 -6.00 7.28 14.23
CA MET A 57 -5.92 7.03 15.67
C MET A 57 -5.50 8.27 16.46
N ASN A 58 -4.52 9.03 15.96
CA ASN A 58 -4.09 10.26 16.60
C ASN A 58 -5.25 11.27 16.65
N ILE A 59 -5.97 11.46 15.54
CA ILE A 59 -7.12 12.37 15.49
C ILE A 59 -8.23 11.93 16.46
N VAL A 60 -8.56 10.64 16.51
CA VAL A 60 -9.54 10.11 17.48
C VAL A 60 -9.07 10.36 18.93
N SER A 61 -7.79 10.13 19.21
CA SER A 61 -7.21 10.32 20.54
C SER A 61 -7.18 11.81 20.93
N GLU A 62 -6.89 12.70 19.99
CA GLU A 62 -6.98 14.15 20.19
C GLU A 62 -8.40 14.58 20.53
N MET A 63 -9.42 13.97 19.91
CA MET A 63 -10.82 14.23 20.27
C MET A 63 -11.18 13.71 21.65
N GLN A 64 -10.73 12.51 22.01
CA GLN A 64 -10.98 11.91 23.33
C GLN A 64 -10.29 12.68 24.47
N THR A 65 -9.11 13.23 24.20
CA THR A 65 -8.35 14.04 25.18
C THR A 65 -8.76 15.51 25.21
N GLY A 66 -9.72 15.92 24.38
CA GLY A 66 -10.22 17.29 24.29
C GLY A 66 -9.28 18.28 23.61
N GLN A 67 -8.16 17.81 23.05
CA GLN A 67 -7.21 18.63 22.27
C GLN A 67 -7.83 19.06 20.94
N LEU A 68 -8.67 18.22 20.35
CA LEU A 68 -9.43 18.52 19.14
C LEU A 68 -10.92 18.51 19.48
N LYS A 69 -11.62 19.60 19.16
CA LYS A 69 -13.08 19.65 19.38
C LYS A 69 -13.77 18.67 18.42
N PRO A 70 -14.60 17.75 18.92
CA PRO A 70 -15.34 16.84 18.05
C PRO A 70 -16.32 17.62 17.18
N PRO A 71 -16.65 17.12 15.98
CA PRO A 71 -17.66 17.74 15.12
C PRO A 71 -19.00 17.84 15.85
N ALA A 72 -19.70 18.95 15.66
CA ALA A 72 -21.09 19.09 16.09
C ALA A 72 -22.01 18.21 15.23
N SER A 73 -23.22 17.93 15.73
CA SER A 73 -24.26 17.23 14.99
C SER A 73 -24.41 17.83 13.57
N ASP A 74 -24.34 16.97 12.55
CA ASP A 74 -24.43 17.32 11.12
C ASP A 74 -23.30 18.19 10.55
N SER A 75 -22.19 18.34 11.26
CA SER A 75 -20.98 19.02 10.76
C SER A 75 -19.84 18.04 10.48
N THR A 76 -18.96 18.44 9.57
CA THR A 76 -17.71 17.72 9.27
C THR A 76 -16.54 18.66 9.47
N ILE A 77 -15.57 18.24 10.29
CA ILE A 77 -14.29 18.94 10.41
C ILE A 77 -13.26 18.29 9.49
N HIS A 78 -12.32 19.08 9.01
CA HIS A 78 -11.26 18.62 8.12
C HIS A 78 -9.92 19.19 8.55
N GLY A 79 -8.85 18.49 8.19
CA GLY A 79 -7.50 18.93 8.51
C GLY A 79 -6.45 18.21 7.69
N LYS A 80 -5.19 18.54 7.96
CA LYS A 80 -4.03 17.89 7.38
C LYS A 80 -3.09 17.45 8.50
N SER A 81 -2.56 16.25 8.38
CA SER A 81 -1.55 15.72 9.31
C SER A 81 -0.41 15.11 8.51
N ILE A 82 0.82 15.28 9.02
CA ILE A 82 2.01 14.75 8.39
C ILE A 82 2.43 13.49 9.14
N MET A 83 2.66 12.40 8.41
CA MET A 83 3.13 11.15 8.97
C MET A 83 4.07 10.46 7.96
N LEU A 84 5.20 9.94 8.44
CA LEU A 84 6.17 9.23 7.60
C LEU A 84 6.55 9.98 6.31
N ASN A 85 6.77 11.30 6.44
CA ASN A 85 7.11 12.21 5.35
C ASN A 85 6.04 12.29 4.22
N GLN A 86 4.79 12.01 4.57
CA GLN A 86 3.62 12.16 3.70
C GLN A 86 2.57 13.03 4.37
N THR A 87 1.91 13.87 3.59
CA THR A 87 0.78 14.69 4.06
C THR A 87 -0.52 13.98 3.77
N PHE A 88 -1.28 13.72 4.82
CA PHE A 88 -2.63 13.15 4.76
C PHE A 88 -3.66 14.23 5.01
N SER A 89 -4.70 14.27 4.17
CA SER A 89 -5.90 15.06 4.45
C SER A 89 -6.89 14.17 5.17
N TRP A 90 -7.56 14.65 6.21
CA TRP A 90 -8.56 13.87 6.94
C TRP A 90 -9.84 14.65 7.11
N THR A 91 -10.94 13.91 7.27
CA THR A 91 -12.25 14.45 7.63
C THR A 91 -12.82 13.65 8.79
N ALA A 92 -13.48 14.33 9.72
CA ALA A 92 -14.17 13.69 10.83
C ALA A 92 -15.63 14.14 10.87
N SER A 93 -16.54 13.17 10.93
CA SER A 93 -17.98 13.37 10.95
C SER A 93 -18.60 12.56 12.08
N GLN A 94 -19.60 13.13 12.76
CA GLN A 94 -20.38 12.40 13.75
C GLN A 94 -21.33 11.40 13.05
N ASP A 95 -21.44 10.19 13.60
CA ASP A 95 -22.42 9.21 13.15
C ASP A 95 -23.77 9.49 13.83
N SER A 96 -24.67 10.13 13.08
CA SER A 96 -26.01 10.53 13.55
C SER A 96 -26.92 9.33 13.86
N ASN A 97 -26.62 8.14 13.33
CA ASN A 97 -27.43 6.94 13.53
C ASN A 97 -27.12 6.22 14.84
N PHE A 98 -25.99 6.51 15.47
CA PHE A 98 -25.64 5.92 16.74
C PHE A 98 -26.27 6.67 17.91
N LYS A 99 -27.27 6.03 18.53
CA LYS A 99 -27.93 6.54 19.73
C LYS A 99 -27.56 5.69 20.94
N LEU A 100 -26.57 6.14 21.69
CA LEU A 100 -26.34 5.72 23.07
C LEU A 100 -26.31 6.96 23.95
N ILE A 101 -27.02 6.92 25.08
CA ILE A 101 -27.12 8.05 26.01
C ILE A 101 -25.71 8.39 26.54
N GLY A 102 -25.32 9.66 26.42
CA GLY A 102 -24.02 10.14 26.89
C GLY A 102 -22.81 9.68 26.07
N SER A 103 -23.00 9.19 24.85
CA SER A 103 -21.87 8.90 23.96
C SER A 103 -22.15 9.28 22.52
N ARG A 104 -21.11 9.72 21.82
CA ARG A 104 -21.17 10.05 20.39
C ARG A 104 -20.15 9.18 19.66
N ARG A 105 -20.49 8.73 18.45
CA ARG A 105 -19.55 8.06 17.55
C ARG A 105 -19.04 9.07 16.53
N VAL A 106 -17.73 9.09 16.35
CA VAL A 106 -17.08 9.87 15.30
C VAL A 106 -16.41 8.92 14.32
N ASN A 107 -16.64 9.15 13.03
CA ASN A 107 -15.94 8.48 11.96
C ASN A 107 -14.89 9.43 11.37
N VAL A 108 -13.63 9.00 11.41
CA VAL A 108 -12.48 9.72 10.84
C VAL A 108 -12.06 9.02 9.56
N ARG A 109 -12.12 9.73 8.44
CA ARG A 109 -11.67 9.27 7.12
C ARG A 109 -10.35 9.95 6.77
N VAL A 110 -9.37 9.16 6.30
CA VAL A 110 -8.03 9.64 5.97
C VAL A 110 -7.74 9.41 4.49
N TYR A 111 -7.28 10.46 3.84
CA TYR A 111 -7.05 10.55 2.41
C TYR A 111 -5.57 10.82 2.11
N LEU A 112 -5.05 10.13 1.10
CA LEU A 112 -3.73 10.38 0.53
C LEU A 112 -3.92 10.64 -0.96
N LYS A 113 -3.40 11.77 -1.48
CA LYS A 113 -3.56 12.16 -2.89
C LYS A 113 -5.03 12.07 -3.36
N ASN A 114 -5.96 12.58 -2.55
CA ASN A 114 -7.42 12.55 -2.78
C ASN A 114 -8.07 11.15 -2.83
N LYS A 115 -7.32 10.07 -2.57
CA LYS A 115 -7.89 8.72 -2.43
C LYS A 115 -8.09 8.39 -0.96
N LEU A 116 -9.27 7.88 -0.60
CA LEU A 116 -9.52 7.33 0.72
C LEU A 116 -8.61 6.11 0.94
N ILE A 117 -7.77 6.16 1.97
CA ILE A 117 -6.86 5.05 2.29
C ILE A 117 -7.40 4.24 3.47
N ASN A 118 -7.93 4.93 4.49
CA ASN A 118 -8.42 4.27 5.69
C ASN A 118 -9.54 5.09 6.36
N SER A 119 -10.37 4.43 7.16
CA SER A 119 -11.37 5.06 8.02
C SER A 119 -11.41 4.38 9.38
N VAL A 120 -11.39 5.15 10.45
CA VAL A 120 -11.47 4.66 11.83
C VAL A 120 -12.68 5.28 12.52
N SER A 121 -13.45 4.47 13.24
CA SER A 121 -14.54 4.96 14.07
C SER A 121 -14.13 4.93 15.54
N GLY A 122 -14.33 6.04 16.24
CA GLY A 122 -14.07 6.18 17.67
C GLY A 122 -15.33 6.55 18.45
N LEU A 123 -15.40 6.07 19.68
CA LEU A 123 -16.37 6.55 20.67
C LEU A 123 -15.77 7.73 21.42
N ILE A 124 -16.57 8.77 21.61
CA ILE A 124 -16.26 9.90 22.48
C ILE A 124 -17.37 10.02 23.54
N GLN A 125 -16.97 10.36 24.77
CA GLN A 125 -17.85 10.58 25.92
C GLN A 125 -18.19 12.07 26.04
#